data_AF-A0A3N5F304-F1
#
_entry.id   AF-A0A3N5F304-F1
#
_cell.length_a   1.000
_cell.length_b   1.000
_cell.length_c   1.000
_cell.angle_alpha   90.00
_cell.angle_beta   90.00
_cell.angle_gamma   90.00
#
_symmetry.space_group_name_H-M   'P 1'
#
loop_
_entity.id
_entity.type
_entity.pdbx_description
1 polymer ?
#
loop_
_entity_poly.entity_id
_entity_poly.type
_entity_poly.pdbx_seq_one_letter_code
_entity_poly.pdbx_strand_id
1 'polypeptide(L)'
;ACTDFPLCQGAWMPPLDFEHGFTLHRELGETASGELLPMAALTAIHWVHRAMALIVTLYMGWLVLRLLRTPGYAGIGLAVGGLLVLQVSLGISNVLFSLPLTVAVAHNAGAALLLASLVLLNYRVRRR
;
A
#
# COMPACT_ATOMS: atom_id res chain seq x y z
N ALA A 1 8.37 1.21 12.05
CA ALA A 1 7.42 0.62 13.03
C ALA A 1 7.54 -0.90 13.01
N CYS A 2 7.04 -1.59 11.98
CA CYS A 2 7.53 -2.93 11.65
C CYS A 2 8.92 -2.84 10.98
N THR A 3 9.85 -3.70 11.38
CA THR A 3 11.25 -3.74 10.87
C THR A 3 11.56 -4.96 10.02
N ASP A 4 10.58 -5.84 9.86
CA ASP A 4 10.68 -7.15 9.24
C ASP A 4 9.44 -7.43 8.36
N PHE A 5 9.57 -8.44 7.51
CA PHE A 5 8.53 -8.95 6.63
C PHE A 5 8.74 -10.46 6.45
N PRO A 6 7.69 -11.33 6.50
CA PRO A 6 6.26 -11.02 6.52
C PRO A 6 5.65 -10.79 7.92
N LEU A 7 6.43 -10.97 8.98
CA LEU A 7 6.03 -10.64 10.36
C LEU A 7 6.18 -9.15 10.63
N CYS A 8 5.73 -8.68 11.79
CA CYS A 8 5.98 -7.35 12.33
C CYS A 8 6.51 -7.49 13.76
N GLN A 9 7.77 -7.14 13.97
CA GLN A 9 8.51 -7.31 15.21
C GLN A 9 8.53 -8.78 15.69
N GLY A 10 8.69 -9.72 14.75
CA GLY A 10 8.70 -11.16 15.06
C GLY A 10 7.33 -11.77 15.34
N ALA A 11 6.23 -11.01 15.23
CA ALA A 11 4.87 -11.49 15.44
C ALA A 11 3.96 -11.18 14.24
N TRP A 12 2.93 -11.99 14.01
CA TRP A 12 1.91 -11.69 12.98
C TRP A 12 1.06 -10.47 13.36
N MET A 13 0.81 -10.31 14.66
CA MET A 13 0.08 -9.18 15.23
C MET A 13 0.76 -8.82 16.56
N PRO A 14 1.73 -7.88 16.56
CA PRO A 14 2.36 -7.38 17.78
C PRO A 14 1.37 -6.53 18.58
N PRO A 15 1.73 -6.00 19.77
CA PRO A 15 0.91 -5.02 20.47
C PRO A 15 0.61 -3.80 19.59
N LEU A 16 -0.68 -3.50 19.39
CA LEU A 16 -1.17 -2.40 18.56
C LEU A 16 -1.98 -1.43 19.41
N ASP A 17 -1.77 -0.12 19.20
CA ASP A 17 -2.59 0.94 19.79
C ASP A 17 -3.39 1.64 18.69
N PHE A 18 -4.63 1.20 18.50
CA PHE A 18 -5.54 1.77 17.50
C PHE A 18 -6.14 3.11 17.95
N GLU A 19 -6.26 3.33 19.26
CA GLU A 19 -6.85 4.54 19.82
C GLU A 19 -6.01 5.77 19.46
N HIS A 20 -4.71 5.73 19.75
CA HIS A 20 -3.81 6.81 19.36
C HIS A 20 -3.46 6.76 17.86
N GLY A 21 -3.33 5.56 17.28
CA GLY A 21 -2.94 5.39 15.88
C GLY A 21 -3.93 5.98 14.87
N PHE A 22 -5.23 5.95 15.20
CA PHE A 22 -6.31 6.38 14.30
C PHE A 22 -7.15 7.55 14.84
N THR A 23 -6.60 8.30 15.80
CA THR A 23 -7.14 9.63 16.15
C THR A 23 -6.97 10.58 14.96
N LEU A 24 -8.09 11.11 14.43
CA LEU A 24 -8.12 11.92 13.20
C LEU A 24 -7.70 13.39 13.40
N HIS A 25 -7.89 13.94 14.59
CA HIS A 25 -7.59 15.34 14.90
C HIS A 25 -6.38 15.42 15.82
N ARG A 26 -5.19 15.45 15.21
CA ARG A 26 -3.89 15.54 15.89
C ARG A 26 -2.83 16.04 14.92
N GLU A 27 -1.75 16.59 15.46
CA GLU A 27 -0.58 16.95 14.68
C GLU A 27 0.20 15.71 14.22
N LEU A 28 1.00 15.88 13.16
CA LEU A 28 1.78 14.78 12.61
C LEU A 28 2.84 14.31 13.61
N GLY A 29 2.83 13.02 13.94
CA GLY A 29 3.76 12.44 14.91
C GLY A 29 3.33 12.57 16.37
N GLU A 30 2.23 13.26 16.65
CA GLU A 30 1.73 13.51 18.01
C GLU A 30 0.36 12.87 18.26
N THR A 31 0.02 12.67 19.53
CA THR A 31 -1.32 12.32 20.03
C THR A 31 -2.22 13.57 20.05
N ALA A 32 -3.51 13.42 20.38
CA ALA A 32 -4.42 14.56 20.52
C ALA A 32 -4.03 15.53 21.67
N SER A 33 -3.29 15.04 22.67
CA SER A 33 -2.78 15.86 23.77
C SER A 33 -1.44 16.55 23.46
N GLY A 34 -0.88 16.34 22.26
CA GLY A 34 0.41 16.90 21.83
C GLY A 34 1.63 16.10 22.30
N GLU A 35 1.45 14.87 22.80
CA GLU A 35 2.57 14.00 23.13
C GLU A 35 3.06 13.21 21.92
N LEU A 36 4.31 12.76 21.90
CA LEU A 36 4.80 11.91 20.82
C LEU A 36 3.99 10.61 20.73
N LEU A 37 3.64 10.21 19.50
CA LEU A 37 2.91 8.97 19.26
C LEU A 37 3.67 7.76 19.84
N PRO A 38 2.99 6.91 20.63
CA PRO A 38 3.56 5.66 21.09
C PRO A 38 4.00 4.78 19.91
N MET A 39 5.06 4.00 20.09
CA MET A 39 5.50 3.06 19.05
C MET A 39 4.40 2.05 18.68
N ALA A 40 3.57 1.62 19.64
CA ALA A 40 2.43 0.75 19.38
C ALA A 40 1.40 1.37 18.42
N ALA A 41 1.25 2.71 18.45
CA ALA A 41 0.34 3.43 17.56
C ALA A 41 0.89 3.50 16.13
N LEU A 42 2.19 3.79 15.97
CA LEU A 42 2.86 3.73 14.67
C LEU A 42 2.85 2.30 14.10
N THR A 43 2.99 1.29 14.95
CA THR A 43 2.88 -0.11 14.57
C THR A 43 1.46 -0.45 14.12
N ALA A 44 0.43 0.05 14.78
CA ALA A 44 -0.96 -0.10 14.35
C ALA A 44 -1.20 0.44 12.94
N ILE A 45 -0.73 1.67 12.66
CA ILE A 45 -0.85 2.30 11.32
C ILE A 45 -0.13 1.44 10.26
N HIS A 46 1.12 1.04 10.53
CA HIS A 46 1.90 0.26 9.58
C HIS A 46 1.30 -1.14 9.37
N TRP A 47 0.79 -1.78 10.42
CA TRP A 47 0.13 -3.08 10.33
C TRP A 47 -1.14 -3.02 9.47
N VAL A 48 -1.98 -2.00 9.68
CA VAL A 48 -3.20 -1.78 8.86
C VAL A 48 -2.84 -1.53 7.40
N HIS A 49 -1.80 -0.73 7.13
CA HIS A 49 -1.32 -0.52 5.76
C HIS A 49 -0.94 -1.85 5.08
N ARG A 50 -0.24 -2.76 5.79
CA ARG A 50 0.14 -4.08 5.25
C ARG A 50 -1.08 -4.95 4.97
N ALA A 51 -2.07 -4.95 5.86
CA ALA A 51 -3.31 -5.69 5.67
C ALA A 51 -4.10 -5.18 4.46
N MET A 52 -4.24 -3.86 4.32
CA MET A 52 -4.91 -3.25 3.18
C MET A 52 -4.14 -3.44 1.87
N ALA A 53 -2.80 -3.38 1.90
CA ALA A 53 -1.97 -3.66 0.74
C ALA A 53 -2.22 -5.10 0.23
N LEU A 54 -2.31 -6.10 1.11
CA LEU A 54 -2.64 -7.47 0.72
C LEU A 54 -4.02 -7.55 0.04
N ILE A 55 -5.05 -6.94 0.64
CA ILE A 55 -6.41 -6.92 0.08
C ILE A 55 -6.43 -6.28 -1.31
N VAL A 56 -5.79 -5.12 -1.45
CA VAL A 56 -5.69 -4.39 -2.74
C VAL A 56 -4.92 -5.22 -3.76
N THR A 57 -3.79 -5.84 -3.39
CA THR A 57 -3.01 -6.70 -4.29
C THR A 57 -3.83 -7.89 -4.79
N LEU A 58 -4.61 -8.55 -3.92
CA LEU A 58 -5.48 -9.66 -4.32
C LEU A 58 -6.58 -9.19 -5.28
N TYR A 59 -7.26 -8.08 -4.95
CA TYR A 59 -8.29 -7.51 -5.80
C TYR A 59 -7.74 -7.07 -7.18
N MET A 60 -6.59 -6.39 -7.19
CA MET A 60 -5.94 -5.97 -8.42
C MET A 60 -5.40 -7.15 -9.23
N GLY A 61 -4.91 -8.20 -8.58
CA GLY A 61 -4.53 -9.45 -9.22
C GLY A 61 -5.72 -10.08 -9.94
N TRP A 62 -6.88 -10.16 -9.29
CA TRP A 62 -8.13 -10.58 -9.92
C TRP A 62 -8.52 -9.69 -11.12
N LEU A 63 -8.43 -8.35 -10.96
CA LEU A 63 -8.73 -7.41 -12.04
C LEU A 63 -7.81 -7.62 -13.25
N VAL A 64 -6.50 -7.78 -13.03
CA VAL A 64 -5.52 -8.08 -14.09
C VAL A 64 -5.89 -9.37 -14.81
N LEU A 65 -6.18 -10.45 -14.07
CA LEU A 65 -6.63 -11.73 -14.64
C LEU A 65 -7.90 -11.61 -15.48
N ARG A 66 -8.83 -10.72 -15.11
CA ARG A 66 -10.02 -10.42 -15.89
C ARG A 66 -9.67 -9.65 -17.16
N LEU A 67 -8.84 -8.61 -17.07
CA LEU A 67 -8.44 -7.78 -18.23
C LEU A 67 -7.67 -8.58 -19.28
N LEU A 68 -6.83 -9.52 -18.86
CA LEU A 68 -6.09 -10.41 -19.76
C LEU A 68 -7.01 -11.36 -20.55
N ARG A 69 -8.18 -11.70 -19.99
CA ARG A 69 -9.19 -12.54 -20.65
C ARG A 69 -10.20 -11.75 -21.48
N THR A 70 -10.24 -10.43 -21.35
CA THR A 70 -11.16 -9.57 -22.10
C THR A 70 -10.49 -9.09 -23.39
N PRO A 71 -11.04 -9.41 -24.58
CA PRO A 71 -10.51 -8.94 -25.86
C PRO A 71 -10.35 -7.42 -25.90
N GLY A 72 -9.18 -6.94 -26.34
CA GLY A 72 -8.85 -5.51 -26.42
C GLY A 72 -8.33 -4.87 -25.13
N TYR A 73 -8.29 -5.59 -23.99
CA TYR A 73 -7.79 -5.08 -22.71
C TYR A 73 -6.49 -5.72 -22.21
N ALA A 74 -6.00 -6.77 -22.89
CA ALA A 74 -4.82 -7.51 -22.45
C ALA A 74 -3.57 -6.62 -22.25
N GLY A 75 -3.32 -5.66 -23.13
CA GLY A 75 -2.20 -4.72 -22.97
C GLY A 75 -2.31 -3.85 -21.71
N ILE A 76 -3.53 -3.39 -21.37
CA ILE A 76 -3.78 -2.65 -20.12
C ILE A 76 -3.61 -3.58 -18.91
N GLY A 77 -4.09 -4.82 -19.01
CA GLY A 77 -3.90 -5.84 -17.98
C GLY A 77 -2.43 -6.09 -17.67
N LEU A 78 -1.59 -6.24 -18.70
CA LEU A 78 -0.14 -6.41 -18.53
C LEU A 78 0.52 -5.17 -17.89
N ALA A 79 0.16 -3.96 -18.32
CA ALA A 79 0.71 -2.73 -17.76
C ALA A 79 0.34 -2.57 -16.26
N VAL A 80 -0.94 -2.78 -15.92
CA VAL A 80 -1.42 -2.73 -14.52
C VAL A 80 -0.77 -3.83 -13.69
N GLY A 81 -0.64 -5.04 -14.22
CA GLY A 81 0.02 -6.16 -13.53
C GLY A 81 1.50 -5.89 -13.26
N GLY A 82 2.23 -5.36 -14.25
CA GLY A 82 3.64 -4.97 -14.08
C GLY A 82 3.82 -3.88 -13.03
N LEU A 83 2.99 -2.83 -13.08
CA LEU A 83 3.00 -1.77 -12.06
C LEU A 83 2.66 -2.30 -10.67
N LEU A 84 1.70 -3.24 -10.55
CA LEU A 84 1.36 -3.85 -9.26
C LEU A 84 2.53 -4.65 -8.68
N VAL A 85 3.21 -5.47 -9.48
CA VAL A 85 4.39 -6.23 -9.05
C VAL A 85 5.51 -5.30 -8.59
N LEU A 86 5.78 -4.25 -9.37
CA LEU A 86 6.76 -3.23 -9.00
C LEU A 86 6.37 -2.54 -7.68
N GLN A 87 5.10 -2.17 -7.52
CA GLN A 87 4.60 -1.47 -6.34
C GLN A 87 4.78 -2.30 -5.06
N VAL A 88 4.40 -3.59 -5.11
CA VAL A 88 4.57 -4.52 -3.98
C VAL A 88 6.05 -4.70 -3.64
N SER A 89 6.90 -4.83 -4.66
CA SER A 89 8.35 -4.99 -4.48
C SER A 89 8.97 -3.76 -3.81
N LEU A 90 8.59 -2.55 -4.23
CA LEU A 90 9.01 -1.30 -3.61
C LEU A 90 8.50 -1.16 -2.17
N GLY A 91 7.26 -1.59 -1.89
CA GLY A 91 6.69 -1.59 -0.55
C GLY A 91 7.46 -2.49 0.43
N ILE A 92 7.79 -3.71 0.00
CA ILE A 92 8.61 -4.64 0.77
C ILE A 92 10.03 -4.08 0.96
N SER A 93 10.61 -3.48 -0.09
CA SER A 93 11.95 -2.87 -0.03
C SER A 93 12.03 -1.72 0.98
N ASN A 94 10.97 -0.91 1.10
CA ASN A 94 10.88 0.12 2.14
C ASN A 94 10.99 -0.46 3.56
N VAL A 95 10.50 -1.67 3.80
CA VAL A 95 10.62 -2.33 5.11
C VAL A 95 12.04 -2.90 5.29
N LEU A 96 12.50 -3.71 4.33
CA LEU A 96 13.77 -4.43 4.44
C LEU A 96 15.00 -3.52 4.45
N PHE A 97 14.91 -2.35 3.82
CA PHE A 97 16.02 -1.38 3.75
C PHE A 97 15.84 -0.18 4.68
N SER A 98 14.92 -0.26 5.66
CA SER A 98 14.71 0.79 6.67
C SER A 98 14.32 2.16 6.08
N LEU A 99 13.35 2.16 5.16
CA LEU A 99 12.73 3.33 4.55
C LEU A 99 13.72 4.31 3.87
N PRO A 100 14.54 3.86 2.91
CA PRO A 100 15.42 4.76 2.18
C PRO A 100 14.57 5.72 1.33
N LEU A 101 14.90 7.01 1.39
CA LEU A 101 14.08 8.08 0.78
C LEU A 101 13.78 7.84 -0.70
N THR A 102 14.76 7.36 -1.46
CA THR A 102 14.61 7.07 -2.90
C THR A 102 13.56 6.00 -3.17
N VAL A 103 13.51 4.93 -2.37
CA VAL A 103 12.53 3.84 -2.50
C VAL A 103 11.15 4.31 -2.03
N ALA A 104 11.08 5.12 -0.98
CA ALA A 104 9.83 5.70 -0.51
C ALA A 104 9.19 6.60 -1.58
N VAL A 105 9.99 7.46 -2.21
CA VAL A 105 9.54 8.32 -3.32
C VAL A 105 9.13 7.48 -4.54
N ALA A 106 9.93 6.47 -4.91
CA ALA A 106 9.60 5.58 -6.02
C ALA A 106 8.29 4.81 -5.77
N HIS A 107 8.05 4.35 -4.53
CA HIS A 107 6.80 3.69 -4.15
C HIS A 107 5.60 4.63 -4.29
N ASN A 108 5.73 5.89 -3.89
CA ASN A 108 4.65 6.88 -4.07
C ASN A 108 4.38 7.19 -5.55
N ALA A 109 5.43 7.34 -6.36
CA ALA A 109 5.30 7.52 -7.80
C ALA A 109 4.65 6.31 -8.48
N GLY A 110 5.02 5.09 -8.08
CA GLY A 110 4.41 3.85 -8.56
C GLY A 110 2.91 3.77 -8.22
N ALA A 111 2.52 4.16 -7.01
CA ALA A 111 1.11 4.23 -6.61
C ALA A 111 0.32 5.22 -7.49
N ALA A 112 0.90 6.39 -7.77
CA ALA A 112 0.29 7.40 -8.64
C ALA A 112 0.10 6.89 -10.07
N LEU A 113 1.10 6.20 -10.64
CA LEU A 113 1.02 5.57 -11.97
C LEU A 113 -0.04 4.46 -12.02
N LEU A 114 -0.11 3.64 -10.97
CA LEU A 114 -1.10 2.59 -10.85
C LEU A 114 -2.52 3.18 -10.80
N LEU A 115 -2.73 4.21 -9.99
CA LEU A 115 -4.00 4.94 -9.91
C LEU A 115 -4.37 5.58 -11.26
N ALA A 116 -3.45 6.27 -11.92
CA ALA A 116 -3.68 6.86 -13.24
C ALA A 116 -4.08 5.81 -14.28
N SER A 117 -3.46 4.64 -14.24
CA SER A 117 -3.80 3.51 -15.12
C SER A 117 -5.23 3.00 -14.86
N LEU A 118 -5.67 2.95 -13.60
CA LEU A 118 -7.05 2.58 -13.24
C LEU A 118 -8.07 3.63 -13.67
N VAL A 119 -7.76 4.92 -13.56
CA VAL A 119 -8.62 6.01 -14.06
C VAL A 119 -8.78 5.90 -15.57
N LEU A 120 -7.68 5.70 -16.31
CA LEU A 120 -7.71 5.50 -17.75
C LEU A 120 -8.52 4.27 -18.15
N LEU A 121 -8.35 3.16 -17.43
CA LEU A 121 -9.15 1.95 -17.62
C LEU A 121 -10.64 2.23 -17.40
N ASN A 122 -11.00 2.91 -16.31
CA ASN A 122 -12.40 3.24 -16.00
C ASN A 122 -13.04 4.08 -17.11
N TYR A 123 -12.32 5.08 -17.60
CA TYR A 123 -12.76 5.90 -18.73
C TYR A 123 -12.96 5.08 -20.00
N ARG A 124 -12.03 4.17 -20.34
CA ARG A 124 -12.15 3.31 -21.53
C ARG A 124 -13.29 2.30 -21.43
N VAL A 125 -13.58 1.79 -20.24
CA VAL A 125 -14.70 0.86 -20.02
C VAL A 125 -16.04 1.59 -20.11
N ARG A 126 -16.15 2.83 -19.60
CA ARG A 126 -17.39 3.62 -19.67
C ARG A 126 -17.74 4.15 -21.07
N ARG A 127 -16.75 4.31 -21.95
CA ARG A 127 -16.96 4.83 -23.31
C ARG A 127 -17.30 3.77 -24.36
N ARG A 128 -17.39 2.50 -23.96
CA ARG A 128 -17.96 1.42 -24.78
C ARG A 128 -19.37 1.12 -24.30
#